data_AF-A0A5C9C3T5-F1
#
_entry.id   AF-A0A5C9C3T5-F1
#
_cell.length_a   1.000
_cell.length_b   1.000
_cell.length_c   1.000
_cell.angle_alpha   90.00
_cell.angle_beta   90.00
_cell.angle_gamma   90.00
#
_symmetry.space_group_name_H-M   'P 1'
#
loop_
_entity.id
_entity.type
_entity.pdbx_description
1 polymer ?
#
loop_
_entity_poly.entity_id
_entity_poly.type
_entity_poly.pdbx_seq_one_letter_code
_entity_poly.pdbx_strand_id
1 'polypeptide(L)'
;MRRYYEFAVVVVLIGILALVLLKALGRMSNEMEEASVQSEVSAIRIGLMEVVAHRETFGGSLPKSDNPLEWVAARPANYVGEVEVVPDSKAVWYYDRRAKELVYRFRDGHRARFRLSRDGNVDSPRAVVAGVGLLRLEDQRE
;
A
#
# COMPACT_ATOMS: atom_id res chain seq x y z
N MET A 1 -37.31 36.88 20.65
CA MET A 1 -35.94 36.89 20.11
C MET A 1 -34.97 35.92 20.81
N ARG A 2 -35.00 35.74 22.15
CA ARG A 2 -34.09 34.83 22.89
C ARG A 2 -34.03 33.36 22.38
N ARG A 3 -35.17 32.74 22.07
CA ARG A 3 -35.23 31.34 21.56
C ARG A 3 -34.47 31.13 20.24
N TYR A 4 -34.37 32.15 19.38
CA TYR A 4 -33.63 32.04 18.12
C TYR A 4 -32.12 32.03 18.34
N TYR A 5 -31.62 32.75 19.37
CA TYR A 5 -30.20 32.73 19.73
C TYR A 5 -29.80 31.40 20.36
N GLU A 6 -30.61 30.84 21.26
CA GLU A 6 -30.37 29.52 21.85
C GLU A 6 -30.31 28.45 20.76
N PHE A 7 -31.26 28.47 19.81
CA PHE A 7 -31.26 27.56 18.67
C PHE A 7 -30.02 27.76 17.77
N ALA A 8 -29.66 29.01 17.45
CA ALA A 8 -28.47 29.29 16.65
C ALA A 8 -27.18 28.80 17.32
N VAL A 9 -27.03 28.97 18.63
CA VAL A 9 -25.88 28.48 19.40
C VAL A 9 -25.81 26.95 19.36
N VAL A 10 -26.95 26.26 19.53
CA VAL A 10 -27.00 24.79 19.45
C VAL A 10 -26.64 24.31 18.05
N VAL A 11 -27.14 24.96 16.99
CA VAL A 11 -26.81 24.61 15.61
C VAL A 11 -25.33 24.81 15.31
N VAL A 12 -24.74 25.92 15.75
CA VAL A 12 -23.30 26.19 15.60
C VAL A 12 -22.48 25.14 16.36
N LEU A 13 -22.87 24.81 17.59
CA LEU A 13 -22.20 23.81 18.40
C LEU A 13 -22.24 22.43 17.72
N ILE A 14 -23.41 22.00 17.25
CA ILE A 14 -23.58 20.75 16.50
C ILE A 14 -22.75 20.76 15.22
N GLY A 15 -22.71 21.87 14.49
CA GLY A 15 -21.90 22.03 13.28
C GLY A 15 -20.41 21.86 13.56
N ILE A 16 -19.90 22.45 14.64
CA ILE A 16 -18.50 22.28 15.07
C ILE A 16 -18.22 20.82 15.43
N LEU A 17 -19.09 20.18 16.22
CA LEU A 17 -18.94 18.77 16.58
C LEU A 17 -18.94 17.87 15.34
N ALA A 18 -19.82 18.13 14.37
CA ALA A 18 -19.89 17.36 13.13
C ALA A 18 -18.60 17.49 12.32
N LEU A 19 -18.01 18.69 12.22
CA LEU A 19 -16.74 18.90 11.53
C LEU A 19 -15.57 18.16 12.22
N VAL A 20 -15.53 18.17 13.56
CA VAL A 20 -14.53 17.43 14.33
C VAL A 20 -14.68 15.91 14.09
N LEU A 21 -15.90 15.41 14.10
CA LEU A 21 -16.20 14.00 13.86
C LEU A 21 -15.79 13.58 12.43
N LEU A 22 -16.13 14.36 11.41
CA LEU A 22 -15.73 14.10 10.03
C LEU A 22 -14.21 14.03 9.89
N LYS A 23 -13.47 14.93 10.54
CA LYS A 23 -12.00 14.92 10.55
C LYS A 23 -11.44 13.68 11.26
N ALA A 24 -12.07 13.24 12.35
CA ALA A 24 -11.67 12.03 13.06
C ALA A 24 -11.88 10.77 12.20
N LEU A 25 -13.04 10.65 11.56
CA LEU A 25 -13.36 9.54 10.65
C LEU A 25 -12.40 9.47 9.47
N GLY A 26 -12.05 10.62 8.88
CA GLY A 26 -11.06 10.67 7.78
C GLY A 26 -9.70 10.11 8.18
N ARG A 27 -9.22 10.42 9.40
CA ARG A 27 -7.95 9.86 9.92
C ARG A 27 -8.03 8.35 10.14
N MET A 28 -9.12 7.89 10.75
CA MET A 28 -9.34 6.46 10.98
C MET A 28 -9.39 5.67 9.67
N SER A 29 -10.05 6.22 8.64
CA SER A 29 -10.08 5.60 7.31
C SER A 29 -8.69 5.46 6.70
N ASN A 30 -7.82 6.45 6.89
CA ASN A 30 -6.45 6.41 6.36
C ASN A 30 -5.59 5.38 7.10
N GLU A 31 -5.72 5.30 8.43
CA GLU A 31 -5.04 4.28 9.24
C GLU A 31 -5.50 2.85 8.86
N MET A 32 -6.80 2.67 8.59
CA MET A 32 -7.32 1.39 8.12
C MET A 32 -6.79 1.02 6.73
N GLU A 33 -6.69 1.98 5.81
CA GLU A 33 -6.14 1.76 4.48
C GLU A 33 -4.65 1.37 4.55
N GLU A 34 -3.86 2.07 5.36
CA GLU A 34 -2.45 1.72 5.60
C GLU A 34 -2.32 0.32 6.21
N ALA A 35 -3.16 -0.05 7.19
CA ALA A 35 -3.15 -1.39 7.77
C ALA A 35 -3.48 -2.47 6.71
N SER A 36 -4.42 -2.20 5.80
CA SER A 36 -4.73 -3.09 4.68
C SER A 36 -3.52 -3.27 3.75
N VAL A 37 -2.86 -2.17 3.37
CA VAL A 37 -1.65 -2.18 2.54
C VAL A 37 -0.54 -2.99 3.21
N GLN A 38 -0.30 -2.80 4.51
CA GLN A 38 0.70 -3.57 5.26
C GLN A 38 0.39 -5.07 5.30
N SER A 39 -0.88 -5.44 5.44
CA SER A 39 -1.32 -6.84 5.43
C SER A 39 -1.07 -7.48 4.06
N GLU A 40 -1.43 -6.80 2.98
CA GLU A 40 -1.21 -7.27 1.61
C GLU A 40 0.28 -7.38 1.28
N VAL A 41 1.07 -6.38 1.67
CA VAL A 41 2.54 -6.41 1.56
C VAL A 41 3.14 -7.59 2.32
N SER A 42 2.63 -7.89 3.52
CA SER A 42 3.09 -9.04 4.30
C SER A 42 2.76 -10.36 3.60
N ALA A 43 1.57 -10.49 3.01
CA ALA A 43 1.20 -11.66 2.21
C ALA A 43 2.12 -11.83 0.98
N ILE A 44 2.44 -10.73 0.27
CA ILE A 44 3.38 -10.75 -0.86
C ILE A 44 4.77 -11.19 -0.39
N ARG A 45 5.27 -10.66 0.73
CA ARG A 45 6.56 -11.08 1.31
C ARG A 45 6.60 -12.57 1.61
N ILE A 46 5.54 -13.11 2.21
CA ILE A 46 5.43 -14.55 2.51
C ILE A 46 5.47 -15.37 1.22
N GLY A 47 4.70 -14.98 0.20
CA GLY A 47 4.72 -15.67 -1.09
C GLY A 47 6.09 -15.63 -1.77
N LEU A 48 6.81 -14.50 -1.69
CA LEU A 48 8.19 -14.41 -2.18
C LEU A 48 9.14 -15.34 -1.42
N MET A 49 9.01 -15.41 -0.09
CA MET A 49 9.80 -16.35 0.73
C MET A 49 9.51 -17.81 0.38
N GLU A 50 8.25 -18.16 0.10
CA GLU A 50 7.86 -19.50 -0.31
C GLU A 50 8.53 -19.90 -1.64
N VAL A 51 8.50 -19.02 -2.65
CA VAL A 51 9.16 -19.26 -3.96
C VAL A 51 10.67 -19.47 -3.78
N VAL A 52 11.29 -18.65 -2.94
CA VAL A 52 12.73 -18.73 -2.66
C VAL A 52 13.06 -20.01 -1.88
N ALA A 53 12.31 -20.35 -0.85
CA ALA A 53 12.50 -21.58 -0.07
C ALA A 53 12.27 -22.84 -0.92
N HIS A 54 11.28 -22.82 -1.81
CA HIS A 54 11.02 -23.90 -2.75
C HIS A 54 12.23 -24.11 -3.68
N ARG A 55 12.83 -23.03 -4.19
CA ARG A 55 14.06 -23.10 -4.98
C ARG A 55 15.22 -23.69 -4.20
N GLU A 56 15.46 -23.25 -2.97
CA GLU A 56 16.57 -23.76 -2.15
C GLU A 56 16.39 -25.25 -1.80
N THR A 57 15.13 -25.71 -1.68
CA THR A 57 14.81 -27.08 -1.29
C THR A 57 14.77 -28.05 -2.48
N PHE A 58 14.16 -27.65 -3.59
CA PHE A 58 13.89 -28.53 -4.74
C PHE A 58 14.77 -28.22 -5.96
N GLY A 59 15.55 -27.14 -5.91
CA GLY A 59 16.23 -26.60 -7.07
C GLY A 59 15.27 -25.89 -8.03
N GLY A 60 15.83 -25.15 -8.99
CA GLY A 60 15.05 -24.41 -10.00
C GLY A 60 15.55 -22.98 -10.23
N SER A 61 14.93 -22.30 -11.20
CA SER A 61 15.20 -20.90 -11.52
C SER A 61 14.12 -20.00 -10.95
N LEU A 62 14.50 -18.87 -10.35
CA LEU A 62 13.55 -17.83 -9.96
C LEU A 62 12.83 -17.28 -11.21
N PRO A 63 11.57 -16.81 -11.07
CA PRO A 63 10.88 -16.14 -12.16
C PRO A 63 11.72 -14.97 -12.69
N LYS A 64 11.73 -14.78 -14.02
CA LYS A 64 12.51 -13.70 -14.64
C LYS A 64 11.89 -12.32 -14.40
N SER A 65 10.58 -12.25 -14.21
CA SER A 65 9.83 -11.00 -14.07
C SER A 65 10.30 -10.15 -12.90
N ASP A 66 10.45 -8.84 -13.10
CA ASP A 66 10.75 -7.87 -12.04
C ASP A 66 9.50 -7.49 -11.23
N ASN A 67 8.32 -7.95 -11.66
CA ASN A 67 7.05 -7.73 -10.98
C ASN A 67 6.87 -8.78 -9.87
N PRO A 68 6.84 -8.39 -8.57
CA PRO A 68 6.69 -9.32 -7.47
C PRO A 68 5.35 -10.07 -7.49
N LEU A 69 4.30 -9.50 -8.11
CA LEU A 69 2.98 -10.14 -8.22
C LEU A 69 2.94 -11.27 -9.24
N GLU A 70 3.95 -11.38 -10.11
CA GLU A 70 4.14 -12.53 -11.01
C GLU A 70 4.82 -13.71 -10.31
N TRP A 71 5.36 -13.50 -9.11
CA TRP A 71 6.03 -14.55 -8.33
C TRP A 71 5.06 -15.24 -7.37
N VAL A 72 4.08 -14.48 -6.88
CA VAL A 72 3.13 -14.95 -5.85
C VAL A 72 1.83 -15.44 -6.49
N ALA A 73 1.21 -16.46 -5.89
CA ALA A 73 -0.06 -16.99 -6.38
C ALA A 73 -1.24 -16.06 -6.08
N ALA A 74 -1.20 -15.35 -4.95
CA ALA A 74 -2.28 -14.46 -4.51
C ALA A 74 -1.97 -13.00 -4.90
N ARG A 75 -2.79 -12.44 -5.79
CA ARG A 75 -2.75 -11.02 -6.16
C ARG A 75 -3.76 -10.21 -5.35
N PRO A 76 -3.45 -8.97 -4.95
CA PRO A 76 -4.43 -8.06 -4.37
C PRO A 76 -5.65 -7.88 -5.29
N ALA A 77 -6.85 -7.81 -4.72
CA ALA A 77 -8.10 -7.76 -5.50
C ALA A 77 -8.24 -6.49 -6.37
N ASN A 78 -7.62 -5.41 -5.93
CA ASN A 78 -7.57 -4.09 -6.56
C ASN A 78 -6.28 -3.86 -7.37
N TYR A 79 -5.63 -4.94 -7.82
CA TYR A 79 -4.49 -4.85 -8.73
C TYR A 79 -4.95 -4.61 -10.16
N VAL A 80 -4.59 -3.45 -10.71
CA VAL A 80 -4.97 -3.05 -12.08
C VAL A 80 -3.99 -3.54 -13.15
N GLY A 81 -2.87 -4.14 -12.75
CA GLY A 81 -1.85 -4.66 -13.67
C GLY A 81 -0.60 -3.81 -13.78
N GLU A 82 0.17 -4.07 -14.84
CA GLU A 82 1.38 -3.33 -15.19
C GLU A 82 1.04 -2.12 -16.06
N VAL A 83 1.50 -0.94 -15.65
CA VAL A 83 1.17 0.33 -16.29
C VAL A 83 2.45 1.15 -16.50
N GLU A 84 2.43 1.99 -17.53
CA GLU A 84 3.50 2.98 -17.79
C GLU A 84 3.12 4.39 -17.33
N VAL A 85 1.82 4.60 -17.11
CA VAL A 85 1.22 5.85 -16.67
C VAL A 85 0.45 5.57 -15.38
N VAL A 86 0.52 6.51 -14.44
CA VAL A 86 -0.19 6.41 -13.17
C VAL A 86 -1.70 6.30 -13.44
N PRO A 87 -2.39 5.28 -12.92
CA PRO A 87 -3.83 5.14 -13.12
C PRO A 87 -4.59 6.23 -12.35
N ASP A 88 -5.65 6.77 -12.96
CA ASP A 88 -6.54 7.76 -12.30
C ASP A 88 -7.33 7.17 -11.13
N SER A 89 -7.49 5.84 -11.10
CA SER A 89 -8.15 5.12 -10.02
C SER A 89 -7.40 5.26 -8.70
N LYS A 90 -8.16 5.28 -7.59
CA LYS A 90 -7.66 5.40 -6.22
C LYS A 90 -7.91 4.11 -5.44
N ALA A 91 -7.15 3.87 -4.37
CA ALA A 91 -7.14 2.63 -3.60
C ALA A 91 -6.83 1.42 -4.50
N VAL A 92 -5.82 1.54 -5.35
CA VAL A 92 -5.44 0.52 -6.34
C VAL A 92 -3.96 0.18 -6.25
N TRP A 93 -3.65 -1.08 -6.53
CA TRP A 93 -2.29 -1.54 -6.77
C TRP A 93 -1.99 -1.52 -8.25
N TYR A 94 -0.80 -1.06 -8.63
CA TYR A 94 -0.30 -1.16 -9.99
C TYR A 94 1.20 -1.39 -9.98
N TYR A 95 1.73 -1.97 -11.05
CA TYR A 95 3.17 -2.10 -11.24
C TYR A 95 3.65 -1.07 -12.26
N ASP A 96 4.48 -0.13 -11.84
CA ASP A 96 5.12 0.85 -12.71
C ASP A 96 6.27 0.18 -13.47
N ARG A 97 6.10 0.01 -14.78
CA ARG A 97 7.10 -0.64 -15.64
C ARG A 97 8.35 0.22 -15.86
N ARG A 98 8.24 1.55 -15.78
CA ARG A 98 9.35 2.49 -16.00
C ARG A 98 10.25 2.52 -14.77
N ALA A 99 9.64 2.60 -13.58
CA ALA A 99 10.35 2.63 -12.31
C ALA A 99 10.71 1.22 -11.79
N LYS A 100 10.08 0.17 -12.33
CA LYS A 100 10.17 -1.23 -11.88
C LYS A 100 9.73 -1.40 -10.42
N GLU A 101 8.59 -0.81 -10.09
CA GLU A 101 8.09 -0.70 -8.72
C GLU A 101 6.63 -1.13 -8.64
N LEU A 102 6.31 -1.83 -7.56
CA LEU A 102 4.92 -2.06 -7.16
C LEU A 102 4.45 -0.86 -6.34
N VAL A 103 3.35 -0.24 -6.75
CA VAL A 103 2.85 0.99 -6.14
C VAL A 103 1.40 0.80 -5.71
N TYR A 104 1.09 1.27 -4.51
CA TYR A 104 -0.27 1.47 -4.04
C TYR A 104 -0.61 2.95 -4.06
N ARG A 105 -1.72 3.32 -4.70
CA ARG A 105 -2.24 4.69 -4.67
C ARG A 105 -3.37 4.80 -3.66
N PHE A 106 -3.17 5.60 -2.62
CA PHE A 106 -4.16 5.82 -1.58
C PHE A 106 -5.31 6.72 -2.04
N ARG A 107 -6.41 6.71 -1.30
CA ARG A 107 -7.59 7.54 -1.59
C ARG A 107 -7.32 9.04 -1.52
N ASP A 108 -6.41 9.47 -0.66
CA ASP A 108 -6.04 10.87 -0.49
C ASP A 108 -5.02 11.36 -1.54
N GLY A 109 -4.41 10.45 -2.30
CA GLY A 109 -3.45 10.74 -3.37
C GLY A 109 -1.98 10.44 -3.05
N HIS A 110 -1.61 10.09 -1.81
CA HIS A 110 -0.24 9.62 -1.56
C HIS A 110 -0.01 8.22 -2.12
N ARG A 111 1.27 7.83 -2.23
CA ARG A 111 1.67 6.61 -2.94
C ARG A 111 2.74 5.87 -2.14
N ALA A 112 2.37 4.70 -1.64
CA ALA A 112 3.35 3.75 -1.11
C ALA A 112 4.00 2.99 -2.27
N ARG A 113 5.33 3.07 -2.35
CA ARG A 113 6.12 2.46 -3.41
C ARG A 113 6.97 1.34 -2.85
N PHE A 114 7.04 0.24 -3.60
CA PHE A 114 7.74 -0.96 -3.21
C PHE A 114 8.59 -1.48 -4.37
N ARG A 115 9.84 -1.86 -4.09
CA ARG A 115 10.72 -2.45 -5.08
C ARG A 115 11.11 -3.87 -4.70
N LEU A 116 11.05 -4.78 -5.66
CA LEU A 116 11.62 -6.11 -5.52
C LEU A 116 13.15 -5.99 -5.58
N SER A 117 13.83 -6.31 -4.48
CA SER A 117 15.28 -6.48 -4.46
C SER A 117 15.60 -7.96 -4.69
N ARG A 118 16.59 -8.24 -5.54
CA ARG A 118 17.19 -9.58 -5.74
C ARG A 118 18.63 -9.66 -5.24
N ASP A 119 19.20 -8.56 -4.77
CA ASP A 119 20.55 -8.52 -4.23
C ASP A 119 20.51 -8.71 -2.72
N GLY A 120 21.29 -9.67 -2.21
CA GLY A 120 21.52 -9.88 -0.77
C GLY A 120 22.24 -8.76 -0.04
N ASN A 121 22.49 -7.64 -0.73
CA ASN A 121 23.15 -6.46 -0.20
C ASN A 121 22.12 -5.33 0.01
N VAL A 122 21.14 -5.57 0.88
CA VAL A 122 20.24 -4.50 1.33
C VAL A 122 20.46 -4.25 2.81
N ASP A 123 20.66 -2.98 3.15
CA ASP A 123 20.90 -2.43 4.50
C ASP A 123 19.67 -2.56 5.45
N SER A 124 18.76 -3.48 5.15
CA SER A 124 17.53 -3.74 5.90
C SER A 124 17.36 -5.24 6.13
N PRO A 125 18.07 -5.81 7.13
CA PRO A 125 18.16 -7.26 7.37
C PRO A 125 16.84 -7.91 7.81
N ARG A 126 15.79 -7.14 8.10
CA ARG A 126 14.47 -7.70 8.53
C ARG A 126 13.56 -8.14 7.39
N ALA A 127 13.94 -7.92 6.13
CA ALA A 127 13.03 -7.97 4.99
C ALA A 127 13.49 -8.85 3.81
N VAL A 128 14.66 -9.49 3.91
CA VAL A 128 15.32 -10.18 2.81
C VAL A 128 15.61 -11.61 3.20
N VAL A 129 15.11 -12.58 2.42
CA VAL A 129 15.42 -14.00 2.58
C VAL A 129 16.15 -14.45 1.31
N ALA A 130 17.38 -14.96 1.47
CA ALA A 130 18.27 -15.37 0.38
C ALA A 130 18.39 -14.35 -0.77
N GLY A 131 18.50 -13.06 -0.40
CA GLY A 131 18.71 -11.95 -1.33
C GLY A 131 17.46 -11.40 -2.00
N VAL A 132 16.31 -12.05 -1.82
CA VAL A 132 15.02 -11.56 -2.34
C VAL A 132 14.22 -10.90 -1.22
N GLY A 133 13.75 -9.67 -1.48
CA GLY A 133 12.92 -8.95 -0.53
C GLY A 133 12.11 -7.84 -1.18
N LEU A 134 11.01 -7.44 -0.54
CA LEU A 134 10.22 -6.29 -0.94
C LEU A 134 10.64 -5.09 -0.08
N LEU A 135 11.15 -4.03 -0.71
CA LEU A 135 11.62 -2.83 -0.02
C LEU A 135 10.61 -1.71 -0.17
N ARG A 136 10.16 -1.12 0.94
CA ARG A 136 9.36 0.09 0.91
C ARG A 136 10.29 1.27 0.62
N LEU A 137 9.98 2.02 -0.42
CA LEU A 137 10.65 3.27 -0.75
C LEU A 137 9.99 4.43 0.02
N GLU A 138 10.63 5.59 0.02
CA GLU A 138 10.01 6.80 0.59
C GLU A 138 8.66 7.08 -0.06
N ASP A 139 7.69 7.40 0.79
CA ASP A 139 6.32 7.66 0.36
C ASP A 139 6.26 8.98 -0.41
N GLN A 140 5.63 8.96 -1.58
CA GLN A 140 5.53 10.15 -2.43
C GLN A 140 4.15 10.77 -2.26
N ARG A 141 4.10 12.02 -1.81
CA ARG A 141 2.87 12.83 -1.81
C ARG A 141 2.77 13.62 -3.11
N GLU A 142 1.60 13.57 -3.75
CA GLU A 142 1.23 14.46 -4.85
C GLU A 142 0.92 15.88 -4.36
#